data_AF-A0A1S2VKI4-F1
#
_entry.id   AF-A0A1S2VKI4-F1
#
_cell.length_a   1.000
_cell.length_b   1.000
_cell.length_c   1.000
_cell.angle_alpha   90.00
_cell.angle_beta   90.00
_cell.angle_gamma   90.00
#
_symmetry.space_group_name_H-M   'P 1'
#
loop_
_entity.id
_entity.type
_entity.pdbx_description
1 polymer ?
#
loop_
_entity_poly.entity_id
_entity_poly.type
_entity_poly.pdbx_seq_one_letter_code
_entity_poly.pdbx_strand_id
1 'polypeptide(L)'
;MRTTTMNKRNWVSLLGMLLLAITLRAQPLSPSAQVSVITVAPGEALYSSFGHIILRVFDPVTGLDRPYNYGTFDFRTDNFYVKFLRGTLPYTLSVGDLYREMAYWQYENRSAREQVLNLSPAQKQRLFDALETNYRPENREYQYKFYYDNCATRPVEMLVKACGDSLRFNNAVDTTRSFRQWMNDYLGRQPWAQLGMNLALGYPSDETANAWQVMYLPNNVFAQLAKATIRMPNGQVMPLVQREQVLFQAAQTLPQELPFFMDPNVVFAILGLLLALVTVRQYKAGKVSRRIDRVLFSFIGLCGWILLLLWVATNHGVTAWNPTILYLMPFHLPLIFWVTKPQNLRFANAYFGTTAILIVLGLLLAKVPGGAHILLGLTLLIRCFVNMRLSRNRSLMRTSGQSDDLIQTT
;
A
#
# COMPACT_ATOMS: atom_id res chain seq x y z
N MET A 1 47.54 7.06 -43.09
CA MET A 1 47.61 7.21 -41.63
C MET A 1 48.35 8.50 -41.30
N ARG A 2 47.63 9.60 -41.00
CA ARG A 2 48.24 10.82 -40.44
C ARG A 2 48.07 10.76 -38.92
N THR A 3 49.16 10.51 -38.22
CA THR A 3 49.24 10.60 -36.76
C THR A 3 49.27 12.08 -36.39
N THR A 4 48.11 12.62 -36.01
CA THR A 4 48.03 13.94 -35.37
C THR A 4 48.68 13.86 -33.99
N THR A 5 49.93 14.30 -33.90
CA THR A 5 50.64 14.49 -32.64
C THR A 5 50.02 15.66 -31.89
N MET A 6 49.33 15.36 -30.78
CA MET A 6 48.80 16.39 -29.91
C MET A 6 49.95 17.24 -29.35
N ASN A 7 49.88 18.56 -29.58
CA ASN A 7 50.88 19.53 -29.12
C ASN A 7 51.01 19.50 -27.59
N LYS A 8 52.22 19.69 -27.04
CA LYS A 8 52.49 19.69 -25.57
C LYS A 8 51.56 20.63 -24.80
N ARG A 9 51.12 21.74 -25.41
CA ARG A 9 50.15 22.68 -24.83
C ARG A 9 48.78 22.02 -24.56
N ASN A 10 48.36 21.09 -25.40
CA ASN A 10 47.09 20.38 -25.27
C ASN A 10 47.13 19.36 -24.12
N TRP A 11 48.28 18.74 -23.85
CA TRP A 11 48.47 17.86 -22.71
C TRP A 11 48.43 18.60 -21.38
N VAL A 12 49.01 19.79 -21.30
CA VAL A 12 48.93 20.65 -20.10
C VAL A 12 47.49 21.13 -19.85
N SER A 13 46.75 21.50 -20.90
CA SER A 13 45.34 21.87 -20.79
C SER A 13 44.45 20.70 -20.36
N LEU A 14 44.69 19.50 -20.90
CA LEU A 14 44.00 18.27 -20.48
C LEU A 14 44.32 17.86 -19.05
N LEU A 15 45.60 17.94 -18.63
CA LEU A 15 46.00 17.68 -17.25
C LEU A 15 45.39 18.71 -16.30
N GLY A 16 45.35 19.98 -16.70
CA GLY A 16 44.71 21.06 -15.95
C GLY A 16 43.21 20.87 -15.81
N MET A 17 42.50 20.44 -16.87
CA MET A 17 41.09 20.07 -16.82
C MET A 17 40.84 18.81 -15.98
N LEU A 18 41.73 17.81 -16.03
CA LEU A 18 41.66 16.61 -15.20
C LEU A 18 41.88 16.96 -13.71
N LEU A 19 42.83 17.83 -13.40
CA LEU A 19 43.10 18.33 -12.04
C LEU A 19 41.97 19.23 -11.52
N LEU A 20 41.32 20.03 -12.37
CA LEU A 20 40.09 20.75 -12.03
C LEU A 20 38.92 19.80 -11.78
N ALA A 21 38.80 18.73 -12.57
CA ALA A 21 37.77 17.70 -12.37
C ALA A 21 38.00 16.87 -11.09
N ILE A 22 39.26 16.69 -10.66
CA ILE A 22 39.61 16.02 -9.40
C ILE A 22 39.34 16.93 -8.17
N THR A 23 39.31 18.26 -8.36
CA THR A 23 39.03 19.24 -7.29
C THR A 23 37.58 19.68 -7.19
N LEU A 24 36.72 19.26 -8.13
CA LEU A 24 35.26 19.22 -7.97
C LEU A 24 34.85 18.12 -6.98
N ARG A 25 35.42 18.15 -5.76
CA ARG A 25 34.79 17.49 -4.62
C ARG A 25 33.52 18.27 -4.29
N ALA A 26 32.45 17.54 -3.97
CA ALA A 26 31.22 18.14 -3.47
C ALA A 26 31.57 19.18 -2.40
N GLN A 27 31.06 20.41 -2.55
CA GLN A 27 31.37 21.48 -1.60
C GLN A 27 30.97 21.03 -0.19
N PRO A 28 31.85 21.15 0.81
CA PRO A 28 31.51 20.80 2.17
C PRO A 28 30.40 21.71 2.66
N LEU A 29 29.48 21.15 3.45
CA LEU A 29 28.48 21.92 4.17
C LEU A 29 29.15 22.88 5.14
N SER A 30 28.63 24.09 5.22
CA SER A 30 29.09 25.05 6.22
C SER A 30 28.70 24.60 7.64
N PRO A 31 29.35 25.14 8.69
CA PRO A 31 28.93 24.91 10.07
C PRO A 31 27.48 25.33 10.37
N SER A 32 26.91 26.22 9.55
CA SER A 32 25.53 26.72 9.68
C SER A 32 24.49 25.82 9.00
N ALA A 33 24.91 24.76 8.31
CA ALA A 33 24.00 23.83 7.66
C ALA A 33 23.07 23.12 8.67
N GLN A 34 21.84 22.90 8.25
CA GLN A 34 20.78 22.24 9.01
C GLN A 34 20.32 20.99 8.24
N VAL A 35 20.02 19.96 9.01
CA VAL A 35 19.34 18.75 8.52
C VAL A 35 18.03 18.68 9.27
N SER A 36 16.93 18.49 8.56
CA SER A 36 15.60 18.39 9.14
C SER A 36 14.79 17.29 8.47
N VAL A 37 13.79 16.79 9.20
CA VAL A 37 12.77 15.88 8.69
C VAL A 37 11.45 16.62 8.67
N ILE A 38 10.83 16.71 7.50
CA ILE A 38 9.51 17.31 7.31
C ILE A 38 8.50 16.18 7.20
N THR A 39 7.53 16.15 8.11
CA THR A 39 6.42 15.20 8.12
C THR A 39 5.14 15.90 7.66
N VAL A 40 4.55 15.39 6.59
CA VAL A 40 3.32 15.90 5.99
C VAL A 40 2.17 14.97 6.39
N ALA A 41 1.06 15.57 6.86
CA ALA A 41 -0.14 14.86 7.26
C ALA A 41 -0.76 14.05 6.10
N PRO A 42 -1.60 13.04 6.41
CA PRO A 42 -2.45 12.35 5.43
C PRO A 42 -3.24 13.31 4.53
N GLY A 43 -3.38 12.95 3.26
CA GLY A 43 -4.24 13.64 2.28
C GLY A 43 -5.48 12.83 1.90
N GLU A 44 -6.34 13.40 1.05
CA GLU A 44 -7.60 12.79 0.62
C GLU A 44 -7.42 11.70 -0.45
N ALA A 45 -6.40 11.84 -1.31
CA ALA A 45 -6.14 10.84 -2.35
C ALA A 45 -5.48 9.59 -1.75
N LEU A 46 -5.83 8.40 -2.24
CA LEU A 46 -5.35 7.11 -1.70
C LEU A 46 -3.82 7.01 -1.56
N TYR A 47 -3.07 7.54 -2.53
CA TYR A 47 -1.59 7.52 -2.51
C TYR A 47 -0.99 8.41 -1.41
N SER A 48 -1.78 9.35 -0.88
CA SER A 48 -1.39 10.31 0.17
C SER A 48 -2.01 10.00 1.53
N SER A 49 -2.86 8.97 1.63
CA SER A 49 -3.64 8.65 2.83
C SER A 49 -2.80 8.33 4.07
N PHE A 50 -1.52 7.98 3.90
CA PHE A 50 -0.61 7.65 5.00
C PHE A 50 0.31 8.81 5.41
N GLY A 51 0.25 9.95 4.69
CA GLY A 51 1.17 11.07 4.85
C GLY A 51 2.46 10.93 4.04
N HIS A 52 3.45 11.77 4.31
CA HIS A 52 4.75 11.73 3.64
C HIS A 52 5.89 12.23 4.54
N ILE A 53 7.12 11.85 4.22
CA ILE A 53 8.33 12.35 4.88
C ILE A 53 9.34 12.85 3.86
N ILE A 54 9.99 13.95 4.20
CA ILE A 54 11.09 14.52 3.44
C ILE A 54 12.27 14.71 4.37
N LEU A 55 13.46 14.35 3.88
CA LEU A 55 14.72 14.67 4.54
C LEU A 55 15.31 15.89 3.86
N ARG A 56 15.48 17.00 4.57
CA ARG A 56 15.96 18.26 4.00
C ARG A 56 17.36 18.58 4.49
N VAL A 57 18.23 19.00 3.58
CA VAL A 57 19.54 19.59 3.88
C VAL A 57 19.52 21.04 3.42
N PHE A 58 19.70 21.97 4.35
CA PHE A 58 19.68 23.40 4.10
C PHE A 58 20.98 24.04 4.59
N ASP A 59 21.70 24.77 3.74
CA ASP A 59 22.89 25.52 4.10
C ASP A 59 22.78 26.99 3.65
N PRO A 60 22.56 27.92 4.59
CA PRO A 60 22.36 29.33 4.26
C PRO A 60 23.62 30.02 3.73
N VAL A 61 24.82 29.49 4.00
CA VAL A 61 26.09 30.10 3.57
C VAL A 61 26.32 29.87 2.07
N THR A 62 25.91 28.69 1.58
CA THR A 62 26.05 28.30 0.17
C THR A 62 24.76 28.52 -0.63
N GLY A 63 23.64 28.82 0.05
CA GLY A 63 22.32 28.93 -0.56
C GLY A 63 21.70 27.57 -0.93
N LEU A 64 22.25 26.48 -0.40
CA LEU A 64 21.78 25.12 -0.66
C LEU A 64 20.45 24.88 0.06
N ASP A 65 19.43 24.40 -0.65
CA ASP A 65 18.21 23.88 -0.07
C ASP A 65 17.76 22.65 -0.85
N ARG A 66 17.91 21.46 -0.27
CA ARG A 66 17.63 20.18 -0.92
C ARG A 66 16.66 19.34 -0.09
N PRO A 67 15.36 19.37 -0.43
CA PRO A 67 14.38 18.40 0.08
C PRO A 67 14.49 17.09 -0.72
N TYR A 68 14.94 16.03 -0.06
CA TYR A 68 15.06 14.69 -0.63
C TYR A 68 13.78 13.90 -0.40
N ASN A 69 13.12 13.54 -1.50
CA ASN A 69 11.83 12.86 -1.55
C ASN A 69 12.02 11.43 -2.07
N TYR A 70 11.79 10.45 -1.21
CA TYR A 70 11.73 9.05 -1.62
C TYR A 70 10.30 8.68 -2.02
N GLY A 71 10.15 7.87 -3.06
CA GLY A 71 8.84 7.35 -3.49
C GLY A 71 8.18 8.20 -4.57
N THR A 72 8.97 9.01 -5.29
CA THR A 72 8.50 9.68 -6.51
C THR A 72 8.53 8.75 -7.71
N PHE A 73 7.60 8.95 -8.64
CA PHE A 73 7.47 8.14 -9.86
C PHE A 73 7.05 9.02 -11.04
N ASP A 74 7.23 8.53 -12.26
CA ASP A 74 6.86 9.23 -13.49
C ASP A 74 5.71 8.50 -14.21
N PHE A 75 4.56 9.17 -14.39
CA PHE A 75 3.42 8.63 -15.13
C PHE A 75 3.73 8.34 -16.60
N ARG A 76 4.79 8.94 -17.16
CA ARG A 76 5.27 8.70 -18.53
C ARG A 76 6.09 7.42 -18.65
N THR A 77 6.31 6.70 -17.54
CA THR A 77 7.00 5.40 -17.56
C THR A 77 6.27 4.42 -18.47
N ASP A 78 6.98 3.79 -19.41
CA ASP A 78 6.41 2.78 -20.29
C ASP A 78 5.68 1.68 -19.52
N ASN A 79 4.46 1.38 -19.95
CA ASN A 79 3.56 0.41 -19.32
C ASN A 79 3.31 0.70 -17.83
N PHE A 80 3.22 1.98 -17.45
CA PHE A 80 3.02 2.45 -16.06
C PHE A 80 2.04 1.59 -15.26
N TYR A 81 0.81 1.41 -15.74
CA TYR A 81 -0.23 0.65 -15.03
C TYR A 81 0.13 -0.83 -14.86
N VAL A 82 0.76 -1.45 -15.86
CA VAL A 82 1.21 -2.85 -15.77
C VAL A 82 2.29 -2.98 -14.71
N LYS A 83 3.28 -2.07 -14.69
CA LYS A 83 4.35 -2.05 -13.69
C LYS A 83 3.81 -1.76 -12.29
N PHE A 84 2.87 -0.83 -12.16
CA PHE A 84 2.19 -0.52 -10.90
C PHE A 84 1.44 -1.73 -10.35
N LEU A 85 0.60 -2.38 -11.17
CA LEU A 85 -0.13 -3.58 -10.77
C LEU A 85 0.81 -4.74 -10.40
N ARG A 86 1.94 -4.88 -11.10
CA ARG A 86 2.97 -5.89 -10.80
C ARG A 86 3.85 -5.57 -9.60
N GLY A 87 3.78 -4.35 -9.05
CA GLY A 87 4.70 -3.91 -7.99
C GLY A 87 6.14 -3.78 -8.48
N THR A 88 6.34 -3.45 -9.76
CA THR A 88 7.65 -3.25 -10.41
C THR A 88 7.82 -1.83 -10.94
N LEU A 89 7.01 -0.88 -10.47
CA LEU A 89 7.13 0.52 -10.87
C LEU A 89 8.47 1.07 -10.35
N PRO A 90 9.28 1.75 -11.19
CA PRO A 90 10.55 2.33 -10.77
C PRO A 90 10.28 3.57 -9.92
N TYR A 91 10.28 3.41 -8.60
CA TYR A 91 10.25 4.53 -7.68
C TYR A 91 11.64 5.11 -7.53
N THR A 92 11.71 6.41 -7.28
CA THR A 92 12.97 7.15 -7.27
C THR A 92 13.12 8.03 -6.04
N LEU A 93 14.37 8.31 -5.69
CA LEU A 93 14.75 9.48 -4.94
C LEU A 93 14.77 10.69 -5.88
N SER A 94 14.01 11.73 -5.54
CA SER A 94 14.07 13.03 -6.20
C SER A 94 14.50 14.12 -5.23
N VAL A 95 15.01 15.22 -5.78
CA VAL A 95 15.25 16.46 -5.03
C VAL A 95 14.25 17.47 -5.54
N GLY A 96 13.41 17.94 -4.63
CA GLY A 96 12.32 18.86 -4.95
C GLY A 96 12.66 20.32 -4.75
N ASP A 97 11.63 21.15 -4.90
CA ASP A 97 11.63 22.57 -4.54
C ASP A 97 10.64 22.72 -3.37
N LEU A 98 11.15 23.03 -2.18
CA LEU A 98 10.32 23.05 -0.97
C LEU A 98 9.20 24.09 -1.06
N TYR A 99 9.41 25.21 -1.76
CA TYR A 99 8.38 26.23 -1.92
C TYR A 99 7.19 25.69 -2.72
N ARG A 100 7.46 24.98 -3.83
CA ARG A 100 6.41 24.35 -4.65
C ARG A 100 5.70 23.23 -3.89
N GLU A 101 6.45 22.43 -3.16
CA GLU A 101 5.90 21.34 -2.34
C GLU A 101 5.00 21.86 -1.21
N MET A 102 5.44 22.90 -0.50
CA MET A 102 4.64 23.56 0.53
C MET A 102 3.36 24.17 -0.05
N ALA A 103 3.43 24.84 -1.20
CA ALA A 103 2.25 25.38 -1.86
C ALA A 103 1.24 24.27 -2.22
N TYR A 104 1.73 23.11 -2.66
CA TYR A 104 0.90 21.94 -2.94
C TYR A 104 0.21 21.39 -1.68
N TRP A 105 0.94 21.20 -0.57
CA TRP A 105 0.32 20.71 0.67
C TRP A 105 -0.64 21.71 1.30
N GLN A 106 -0.37 23.01 1.14
CA GLN A 106 -1.31 24.06 1.55
C GLN A 106 -2.60 24.01 0.74
N TYR A 107 -2.50 23.83 -0.58
CA TYR A 107 -3.65 23.64 -1.45
C TYR A 107 -4.47 22.39 -1.06
N GLU A 108 -3.81 21.28 -0.72
CA GLU A 108 -4.47 20.07 -0.20
C GLU A 108 -4.94 20.20 1.27
N ASN A 109 -4.71 21.33 1.93
CA ASN A 109 -4.99 21.55 3.35
C ASN A 109 -4.38 20.48 4.28
N ARG A 110 -3.09 20.16 4.09
CA ARG A 110 -2.37 19.14 4.86
C ARG A 110 -1.31 19.76 5.75
N SER A 111 -1.41 19.57 7.07
CA SER A 111 -0.40 20.07 8.01
C SER A 111 1.00 19.55 7.66
N ALA A 112 2.00 20.41 7.76
CA ALA A 112 3.41 20.09 7.59
C ALA A 112 4.20 20.53 8.83
N ARG A 113 5.01 19.62 9.37
CA ARG A 113 5.82 19.84 10.58
C ARG A 113 7.26 19.48 10.30
N GLU A 114 8.20 20.29 10.76
CA GLU A 114 9.63 20.10 10.59
C GLU A 114 10.31 19.81 11.93
N GLN A 115 11.11 18.75 11.98
CA GLN A 115 11.99 18.43 13.10
C GLN A 115 13.44 18.68 12.68
N VAL A 116 14.05 19.76 13.19
CA VAL A 116 15.47 20.06 12.94
C VAL A 116 16.32 19.16 13.84
N LEU A 117 17.30 18.48 13.25
CA LEU A 117 18.09 17.45 13.93
C LEU A 117 19.41 18.00 14.49
N ASN A 118 19.74 17.58 15.70
CA ASN A 118 20.95 17.93 16.43
C ASN A 118 22.17 17.09 16.00
N LEU A 119 22.48 17.11 14.69
CA LEU A 119 23.61 16.37 14.12
C LEU A 119 24.91 17.18 14.21
N SER A 120 26.03 16.51 14.50
CA SER A 120 27.37 17.11 14.38
C SER A 120 27.69 17.45 12.92
N PRO A 121 28.61 18.40 12.64
CA PRO A 121 29.01 18.75 11.28
C PRO A 121 29.46 17.53 10.45
N ALA A 122 30.19 16.59 11.06
CA ALA A 122 30.61 15.37 10.40
C ALA A 122 29.44 14.43 10.06
N GLN A 123 28.43 14.30 10.93
CA GLN A 123 27.21 13.53 10.63
C GLN A 123 26.39 14.18 9.51
N LYS A 124 26.25 15.51 9.52
CA LYS A 124 25.56 16.27 8.45
C LYS A 124 26.24 16.06 7.11
N GLN A 125 27.57 16.18 7.05
CA GLN A 125 28.33 15.96 5.82
C GLN A 125 28.18 14.52 5.31
N ARG A 126 28.34 13.51 6.18
CA ARG A 126 28.18 12.10 5.78
C ARG A 126 26.78 11.81 5.24
N LEU A 127 25.75 12.38 5.86
CA LEU A 127 24.37 12.23 5.40
C LEU A 127 24.18 12.85 4.03
N PHE A 128 24.65 14.08 3.84
CA PHE A 128 24.56 14.79 2.57
C PHE A 128 25.32 14.06 1.46
N ASP A 129 26.55 13.61 1.71
CA ASP A 129 27.33 12.84 0.73
C ASP A 129 26.63 11.53 0.33
N ALA A 130 26.00 10.86 1.31
CA ALA A 130 25.24 9.64 1.07
C ALA A 130 23.97 9.91 0.24
N LEU A 131 23.25 11.01 0.52
CA LEU A 131 22.07 11.42 -0.24
C LEU A 131 22.43 11.82 -1.68
N GLU A 132 23.51 12.58 -1.87
CA GLU A 132 24.00 12.95 -3.19
C GLU A 132 24.48 11.75 -3.99
N THR A 133 25.11 10.77 -3.34
CA THR A 133 25.47 9.50 -3.96
C THR A 133 24.22 8.73 -4.37
N ASN A 134 23.21 8.67 -3.50
CA ASN A 134 21.96 7.97 -3.79
C ASN A 134 21.14 8.68 -4.87
N TYR A 135 21.22 10.00 -5.00
CA TYR A 135 20.52 10.79 -6.00
C TYR A 135 21.06 10.61 -7.43
N ARG A 136 22.25 10.03 -7.59
CA ARG A 136 22.82 9.75 -8.93
C ARG A 136 21.89 8.84 -9.75
N PRO A 137 21.83 9.00 -11.08
CA PRO A 137 20.93 8.23 -11.94
C PRO A 137 21.00 6.72 -11.73
N GLU A 138 22.20 6.18 -11.49
CA GLU A 138 22.46 4.75 -11.28
C GLU A 138 22.02 4.22 -9.90
N ASN A 139 21.79 5.11 -8.91
CA ASN A 139 21.51 4.71 -7.52
C ASN A 139 20.11 5.11 -7.03
N ARG A 140 19.43 6.02 -7.72
CA ARG A 140 18.21 6.66 -7.21
C ARG A 140 16.95 5.82 -7.36
N GLU A 141 16.96 4.83 -8.25
CA GLU A 141 15.82 3.95 -8.48
C GLU A 141 15.79 2.80 -7.47
N TYR A 142 14.61 2.48 -6.96
CA TYR A 142 14.42 1.37 -6.03
C TYR A 142 13.01 0.76 -6.14
N GLN A 143 12.87 -0.46 -5.62
CA GLN A 143 11.60 -1.17 -5.59
C GLN A 143 10.82 -0.83 -4.32
N TYR A 144 9.75 -0.05 -4.49
CA TYR A 144 8.91 0.35 -3.38
C TYR A 144 8.14 -0.83 -2.79
N LYS A 145 8.26 -1.03 -1.48
CA LYS A 145 7.50 -2.02 -0.71
C LYS A 145 6.75 -1.31 0.41
N PHE A 146 5.42 -1.33 0.33
CA PHE A 146 4.55 -0.51 1.17
C PHE A 146 4.90 -0.52 2.68
N TYR A 147 5.16 -1.68 3.29
CA TYR A 147 5.51 -1.79 4.72
C TYR A 147 7.02 -1.76 5.01
N TYR A 148 7.87 -2.02 4.04
CA TYR A 148 9.27 -2.39 4.30
C TYR A 148 10.30 -1.47 3.67
N ASP A 149 9.94 -0.79 2.58
CA ASP A 149 10.86 0.00 1.78
C ASP A 149 10.09 1.13 1.07
N ASN A 150 9.90 2.24 1.78
CA ASN A 150 8.97 3.29 1.36
C ASN A 150 9.50 4.71 1.65
N CYS A 151 8.65 5.72 1.42
CA CYS A 151 8.99 7.12 1.61
C CYS A 151 9.31 7.50 3.07
N ALA A 152 8.87 6.72 4.05
CA ALA A 152 9.14 6.92 5.47
C ALA A 152 10.36 6.13 5.95
N THR A 153 10.53 4.87 5.52
CA THR A 153 11.64 4.02 5.98
C THR A 153 12.99 4.48 5.43
N ARG A 154 13.05 4.87 4.14
CA ARG A 154 14.30 5.27 3.47
C ARG A 154 15.00 6.47 4.13
N PRO A 155 14.33 7.59 4.45
CA PRO A 155 14.94 8.68 5.22
C PRO A 155 15.55 8.22 6.55
N VAL A 156 14.86 7.35 7.28
CA VAL A 156 15.33 6.84 8.58
C VAL A 156 16.56 5.97 8.41
N GLU A 157 16.59 5.10 7.39
CA GLU A 157 17.78 4.31 7.04
C GLU A 157 18.99 5.19 6.71
N MET A 158 18.78 6.30 5.98
CA MET A 158 19.86 7.26 5.68
C MET A 158 20.39 7.92 6.95
N LEU A 159 19.51 8.31 7.87
CA LEU A 159 19.90 8.86 9.18
C LEU A 159 20.70 7.85 9.99
N VAL A 160 20.25 6.60 10.08
CA VAL A 160 20.96 5.51 10.78
C VAL A 160 22.33 5.27 10.16
N LYS A 161 22.42 5.22 8.82
CA LYS A 161 23.70 5.02 8.12
C LYS A 161 24.69 6.15 8.39
N ALA A 162 24.22 7.40 8.42
CA ALA A 162 25.07 8.57 8.66
C ALA A 162 25.54 8.70 10.12
N CYS A 163 24.68 8.30 11.06
CA CYS A 163 24.93 8.44 12.50
C CYS A 163 25.60 7.20 13.12
N GLY A 164 25.35 6.01 12.58
CA GLY A 164 25.75 4.74 13.21
C GLY A 164 25.26 4.63 14.65
N ASP A 165 26.06 4.02 15.52
CA ASP A 165 25.73 3.75 16.93
C ASP A 165 25.52 4.99 17.80
N SER A 166 25.78 6.19 17.27
CA SER A 166 25.49 7.43 17.97
C SER A 166 23.99 7.72 18.05
N LEU A 167 23.19 7.25 17.09
CA LEU A 167 21.73 7.44 17.06
C LEU A 167 21.04 6.28 17.76
N ARG A 168 20.19 6.59 18.74
CA ARG A 168 19.39 5.59 19.47
C ARG A 168 17.92 5.97 19.46
N PHE A 169 17.09 5.04 19.02
CA PHE A 169 15.64 5.14 19.12
C PHE A 169 15.17 4.63 20.48
N ASN A 170 14.34 5.41 21.15
CA ASN A 170 13.58 4.97 22.31
C ASN A 170 12.16 4.69 21.85
N ASN A 171 11.59 3.55 22.26
CA ASN A 171 10.27 3.16 21.77
C ASN A 171 9.19 4.17 22.23
N ALA A 172 8.61 4.88 21.27
CA ALA A 172 7.60 5.92 21.49
C ALA A 172 6.22 5.55 20.94
N VAL A 173 6.08 4.34 20.42
CA VAL A 173 4.94 3.90 19.60
C VAL A 173 4.49 2.50 20.02
N ASP A 174 3.22 2.20 19.76
CA ASP A 174 2.61 0.90 20.09
C ASP A 174 3.15 -0.20 19.17
N THR A 175 3.80 -1.20 19.77
CA THR A 175 4.37 -2.37 19.08
C THR A 175 3.58 -3.65 19.34
N THR A 176 2.34 -3.53 19.84
CA THR A 176 1.43 -4.67 20.04
C THR A 176 0.52 -4.92 18.84
N ARG A 177 0.51 -3.98 17.89
CA ARG A 177 -0.40 -3.97 16.73
C ARG A 177 0.25 -4.52 15.46
N SER A 178 -0.55 -5.11 14.59
CA SER A 178 -0.12 -5.55 13.27
C SER A 178 0.03 -4.42 12.27
N PHE A 179 0.74 -4.68 11.16
CA PHE A 179 0.82 -3.73 10.03
C PHE A 179 -0.57 -3.29 9.56
N ARG A 180 -1.50 -4.24 9.40
CA ARG A 180 -2.88 -4.01 8.98
C ARG A 180 -3.64 -3.13 9.98
N GLN A 181 -3.47 -3.38 11.28
CA GLN A 181 -4.11 -2.55 12.30
C GLN A 181 -3.61 -1.10 12.23
N TRP A 182 -2.30 -0.91 12.11
CA TRP A 182 -1.71 0.42 11.91
C TRP A 182 -2.19 1.10 10.62
N MET A 183 -2.28 0.37 9.52
CA MET A 183 -2.77 0.87 8.23
C MET A 183 -4.21 1.36 8.34
N ASN A 184 -5.07 0.63 9.06
CA ASN A 184 -6.49 0.92 9.15
C ASN A 184 -6.82 2.25 9.85
N ASP A 185 -5.95 2.75 10.73
CA ASP A 185 -6.14 4.06 11.38
C ASP A 185 -6.13 5.22 10.37
N TYR A 186 -5.45 5.05 9.25
CA TYR A 186 -5.32 6.05 8.21
C TYR A 186 -6.43 5.96 7.15
N LEU A 187 -7.12 4.83 7.07
CA LEU A 187 -8.11 4.56 6.03
C LEU A 187 -9.56 4.76 6.51
N GLY A 188 -9.78 5.17 7.76
CA GLY A 188 -11.14 5.32 8.32
C GLY A 188 -12.04 6.28 7.55
N ARG A 189 -11.46 7.28 6.86
CA ARG A 189 -12.20 8.21 5.98
C ARG A 189 -12.40 7.70 4.55
N GLN A 190 -11.85 6.53 4.22
CA GLN A 190 -11.92 5.90 2.89
C GLN A 190 -12.33 4.42 3.04
N PRO A 191 -13.52 4.12 3.58
CA PRO A 191 -13.94 2.76 3.93
C PRO A 191 -13.97 1.79 2.74
N TRP A 192 -14.20 2.27 1.50
CA TRP A 192 -14.08 1.43 0.30
C TRP A 192 -12.63 1.05 -0.01
N ALA A 193 -11.70 1.99 0.12
CA ALA A 193 -10.28 1.70 0.00
C ALA A 193 -9.81 0.78 1.14
N GLN A 194 -10.29 1.02 2.36
CA GLN A 194 -10.06 0.16 3.52
C GLN A 194 -10.53 -1.27 3.25
N LEU A 195 -11.77 -1.46 2.78
CA LEU A 195 -12.30 -2.78 2.43
C LEU A 195 -11.45 -3.44 1.34
N GLY A 196 -11.17 -2.71 0.25
CA GLY A 196 -10.38 -3.23 -0.88
C GLY A 196 -8.97 -3.67 -0.46
N MET A 197 -8.25 -2.82 0.28
CA MET A 197 -6.92 -3.16 0.80
C MET A 197 -6.99 -4.35 1.76
N ASN A 198 -7.98 -4.40 2.66
CA ASN A 198 -8.09 -5.53 3.59
C ASN A 198 -8.43 -6.85 2.90
N LEU A 199 -9.24 -6.83 1.84
CA LEU A 199 -9.52 -8.01 1.02
C LEU A 199 -8.30 -8.44 0.19
N ALA A 200 -7.44 -7.51 -0.22
CA ALA A 200 -6.28 -7.79 -1.06
C ALA A 200 -5.04 -8.27 -0.29
N LEU A 201 -4.85 -7.75 0.93
CA LEU A 201 -3.70 -8.04 1.77
C LEU A 201 -3.85 -9.36 2.52
N GLY A 202 -2.76 -10.13 2.57
CA GLY A 202 -2.72 -11.46 3.20
C GLY A 202 -1.99 -11.47 4.55
N TYR A 203 -1.57 -12.67 4.96
CA TYR A 203 -0.99 -12.93 6.28
C TYR A 203 0.19 -12.01 6.68
N PRO A 204 1.11 -11.59 5.79
CA PRO A 204 2.20 -10.69 6.18
C PRO A 204 1.71 -9.36 6.76
N SER A 205 0.50 -8.91 6.41
CA SER A 205 -0.09 -7.69 6.99
C SER A 205 -0.61 -7.90 8.41
N ASP A 206 -0.80 -9.15 8.83
CA ASP A 206 -1.31 -9.52 10.15
C ASP A 206 -0.19 -9.76 11.18
N GLU A 207 1.07 -9.68 10.76
CA GLU A 207 2.23 -9.74 11.65
C GLU A 207 2.32 -8.48 12.51
N THR A 208 2.60 -8.68 13.81
CA THR A 208 2.87 -7.59 14.76
C THR A 208 4.13 -6.85 14.35
N ALA A 209 4.01 -5.53 14.16
CA ALA A 209 5.13 -4.71 13.74
C ALA A 209 5.95 -4.25 14.96
N ASN A 210 7.26 -4.45 14.93
CA ASN A 210 8.16 -3.93 15.95
C ASN A 210 8.39 -2.41 15.82
N ALA A 211 9.10 -1.81 16.78
CA ALA A 211 9.36 -0.36 16.85
C ALA A 211 10.03 0.22 15.58
N TRP A 212 10.82 -0.59 14.86
CA TRP A 212 11.40 -0.19 13.58
C TRP A 212 10.38 -0.29 12.45
N GLN A 213 9.67 -1.41 12.36
CA GLN A 213 8.73 -1.69 11.30
C GLN A 213 7.55 -0.71 11.29
N VAL A 214 7.06 -0.27 12.44
CA VAL A 214 5.98 0.74 12.51
C VAL A 214 6.35 2.10 11.94
N MET A 215 7.65 2.38 11.73
CA MET A 215 8.14 3.58 11.05
C MET A 215 7.93 3.55 9.53
N TYR A 216 7.26 2.53 8.98
CA TYR A 216 6.69 2.63 7.63
C TYR A 216 5.65 3.75 7.51
N LEU A 217 5.12 4.25 8.63
CA LEU A 217 4.18 5.35 8.70
C LEU A 217 4.85 6.68 9.11
N PRO A 218 4.63 7.77 8.35
CA PRO A 218 5.17 9.10 8.60
C PRO A 218 5.02 9.66 10.03
N ASN A 219 3.83 9.54 10.63
CA ASN A 219 3.63 10.06 12.00
C ASN A 219 4.38 9.21 13.04
N ASN A 220 4.58 7.92 12.79
CA ASN A 220 5.33 7.05 13.69
C ASN A 220 6.82 7.42 13.65
N VAL A 221 7.37 7.74 12.48
CA VAL A 221 8.73 8.31 12.38
C VAL A 221 8.82 9.61 13.16
N PHE A 222 7.89 10.56 12.97
CA PHE A 222 7.89 11.82 13.70
C PHE A 222 7.94 11.60 15.24
N ALA A 223 7.09 10.70 15.74
CA ALA A 223 7.05 10.35 17.16
C ALA A 223 8.34 9.67 17.65
N GLN A 224 8.89 8.75 16.87
CA GLN A 224 10.13 8.04 17.20
C GLN A 224 11.34 8.99 17.19
N LEU A 225 11.44 9.89 16.21
CA LEU A 225 12.50 10.91 16.16
C LEU A 225 12.42 11.86 17.36
N ALA A 226 11.21 12.30 17.75
CA ALA A 226 11.00 13.16 18.91
C ALA A 226 11.51 12.56 20.23
N LYS A 227 11.56 11.22 20.33
CA LYS A 227 12.08 10.50 21.52
C LYS A 227 13.48 9.92 21.33
N ALA A 228 14.04 10.00 20.12
CA ALA A 228 15.38 9.51 19.83
C ALA A 228 16.46 10.40 20.47
N THR A 229 17.61 9.81 20.73
CA THR A 229 18.79 10.51 21.26
C THR A 229 20.00 10.33 20.35
N ILE A 230 20.92 11.27 20.42
CA ILE A 230 22.16 11.30 19.65
C ILE A 230 23.34 11.52 20.60
N ARG A 231 24.38 10.70 20.47
CA ARG A 231 25.65 10.88 21.18
C ARG A 231 26.58 11.78 20.38
N MET A 232 26.94 12.91 20.95
CA MET A 232 27.83 13.90 20.36
C MET A 232 29.31 13.49 20.47
N PRO A 233 30.22 14.07 19.66
CA PRO A 233 31.65 13.73 19.71
C PRO A 233 32.33 13.96 21.07
N ASN A 234 31.82 14.89 21.87
CA ASN A 234 32.27 15.15 23.25
C ASN A 234 31.74 14.12 24.27
N GLY A 235 31.02 13.09 23.83
CA GLY A 235 30.43 12.04 24.66
C GLY A 235 29.04 12.36 25.23
N GLN A 236 28.57 13.60 25.11
CA GLN A 236 27.26 14.01 25.62
C GLN A 236 26.12 13.33 24.84
N VAL A 237 25.11 12.83 25.55
CA VAL A 237 23.87 12.33 24.95
C VAL A 237 22.84 13.45 24.98
N MET A 238 22.30 13.79 23.82
CA MET A 238 21.30 14.85 23.65
C MET A 238 20.06 14.31 22.93
N PRO A 239 18.90 14.98 23.01
CA PRO A 239 17.78 14.71 22.11
C PRO A 239 18.23 14.81 20.65
N LEU A 240 17.76 13.90 19.80
CA LEU A 240 18.03 13.95 18.37
C LEU A 240 17.37 15.19 17.74
N VAL A 241 16.14 15.49 18.14
CA VAL A 241 15.41 16.66 17.65
C VAL A 241 15.83 17.87 18.46
N GLN A 242 16.44 18.84 17.78
CA GLN A 242 16.86 20.12 18.37
C GLN A 242 15.66 21.04 18.59
N ARG A 243 14.76 21.12 17.60
CA ARG A 243 13.52 21.90 17.68
C ARG A 243 12.49 21.37 16.69
N GLU A 244 11.22 21.60 17.02
CA GLU A 244 10.09 21.33 16.14
C GLU A 244 9.48 22.64 15.66
N GLN A 245 9.04 22.67 14.40
CA GLN A 245 8.41 23.83 13.78
C GLN A 245 7.17 23.37 13.01
N VAL A 246 6.06 24.10 13.14
CA VAL A 246 4.89 23.90 12.30
C VAL A 246 5.07 24.79 11.08
N LEU A 247 5.31 24.18 9.91
CA LEU A 247 5.47 24.92 8.65
C LEU A 247 4.11 25.35 8.08
N PHE A 248 3.10 24.50 8.29
CA PHE A 248 1.72 24.80 7.95
C PHE A 248 0.78 23.97 8.82
N GLN A 249 -0.31 24.58 9.25
CA GLN A 249 -1.37 23.93 10.01
C GLN A 249 -2.63 23.91 9.16
N ALA A 250 -3.12 22.70 8.86
CA ALA A 250 -4.38 22.53 8.16
C ALA A 250 -5.52 23.21 8.92
N ALA A 251 -6.40 23.89 8.17
CA ALA A 251 -7.66 24.37 8.69
C ALA A 251 -8.50 23.18 9.16
N GLN A 252 -9.18 23.33 10.29
CA GLN A 252 -10.16 22.35 10.75
C GLN A 252 -11.35 22.37 9.79
N THR A 253 -11.42 21.40 8.91
CA THR A 253 -12.62 21.14 8.09
C THR A 253 -13.47 20.10 8.80
N LEU A 254 -14.80 20.20 8.66
CA LEU A 254 -15.68 19.09 9.01
C LEU A 254 -15.21 17.87 8.23
N PRO A 255 -15.01 16.70 8.87
CA PRO A 255 -14.65 15.50 8.14
C PRO A 255 -15.69 15.27 7.05
N GLN A 256 -15.25 15.15 5.80
CA GLN A 256 -16.14 14.74 4.72
C GLN A 256 -16.42 13.25 4.91
N GLU A 257 -17.44 12.93 5.70
CA GLU A 257 -17.87 11.55 5.91
C GLU A 257 -18.66 11.09 4.69
N LEU A 258 -18.47 9.82 4.33
CA LEU A 258 -19.32 9.19 3.34
C LEU A 258 -20.75 9.15 3.87
N PRO A 259 -21.76 9.44 3.02
CA PRO A 259 -23.14 9.25 3.40
C PRO A 259 -23.36 7.83 3.92
N PHE A 260 -24.13 7.67 5.00
CA PHE A 260 -24.34 6.37 5.66
C PHE A 260 -24.70 5.23 4.70
N PHE A 261 -25.55 5.49 3.71
CA PHE A 261 -25.98 4.51 2.71
C PHE A 261 -24.88 4.11 1.71
N MET A 262 -23.75 4.82 1.68
CA MET A 262 -22.55 4.50 0.90
C MET A 262 -21.47 3.80 1.72
N ASP A 263 -21.67 3.61 3.04
CA ASP A 263 -20.79 2.78 3.84
C ASP A 263 -20.79 1.33 3.30
N PRO A 264 -19.63 0.68 3.13
CA PRO A 264 -19.58 -0.66 2.58
C PRO A 264 -20.42 -1.67 3.37
N ASN A 265 -20.46 -1.60 4.71
CA ASN A 265 -21.25 -2.55 5.50
C ASN A 265 -22.75 -2.38 5.20
N VAL A 266 -23.22 -1.13 5.08
CA VAL A 266 -24.61 -0.82 4.74
C VAL A 266 -24.95 -1.27 3.31
N VAL A 267 -24.07 -1.00 2.35
CA VAL A 267 -24.26 -1.43 0.96
C VAL A 267 -24.33 -2.94 0.86
N PHE A 268 -23.39 -3.67 1.46
CA PHE A 268 -23.40 -5.13 1.45
C PHE A 268 -24.58 -5.71 2.24
N ALA A 269 -25.06 -5.03 3.30
CA ALA A 269 -26.26 -5.45 4.03
C ALA A 269 -27.52 -5.31 3.17
N ILE A 270 -27.70 -4.17 2.50
CA ILE A 270 -28.85 -3.93 1.61
C ILE A 270 -28.82 -4.91 0.43
N LEU A 271 -27.67 -5.06 -0.23
CA LEU A 271 -27.52 -6.00 -1.34
C LEU A 271 -27.79 -7.45 -0.89
N GLY A 272 -27.21 -7.86 0.25
CA GLY A 272 -27.43 -9.18 0.83
C GLY A 272 -28.90 -9.44 1.16
N LEU A 273 -29.58 -8.46 1.77
CA LEU A 273 -31.00 -8.55 2.09
C LEU A 273 -31.87 -8.68 0.82
N LEU A 274 -31.64 -7.83 -0.18
CA LEU A 274 -32.39 -7.89 -1.45
C LEU A 274 -32.18 -9.23 -2.16
N LEU A 275 -30.93 -9.71 -2.23
CA LEU A 275 -30.59 -11.02 -2.80
C LEU A 275 -31.24 -12.16 -2.01
N ALA A 276 -31.25 -12.09 -0.68
CA ALA A 276 -31.92 -13.08 0.16
C ALA A 276 -33.43 -13.11 -0.09
N LEU A 277 -34.10 -11.95 -0.13
CA LEU A 277 -35.54 -11.84 -0.40
C LEU A 277 -35.90 -12.42 -1.77
N VAL A 278 -35.15 -12.08 -2.82
CA VAL A 278 -35.35 -12.65 -4.17
C VAL A 278 -35.12 -14.15 -4.17
N THR A 279 -34.08 -14.62 -3.48
CA THR A 279 -33.75 -16.04 -3.40
C THR A 279 -34.84 -16.83 -2.68
N VAL A 280 -35.36 -16.33 -1.56
CA VAL A 280 -36.45 -16.97 -0.80
C VAL A 280 -37.74 -17.05 -1.64
N ARG A 281 -38.10 -15.96 -2.34
CA ARG A 281 -39.28 -15.96 -3.24
C ARG A 281 -39.15 -17.00 -4.35
N GLN A 282 -37.98 -17.07 -5.00
CA GLN A 282 -37.71 -18.08 -6.03
C GLN A 282 -37.76 -19.50 -5.47
N TYR A 283 -37.12 -19.74 -4.33
CA TYR A 283 -37.09 -21.04 -3.68
C TYR A 283 -38.50 -21.54 -3.31
N LYS A 284 -39.35 -20.67 -2.73
CA LYS A 284 -40.76 -21.00 -2.45
C LYS A 284 -41.56 -21.34 -3.72
N ALA A 285 -41.19 -20.75 -4.86
CA ALA A 285 -41.76 -21.07 -6.17
C ALA A 285 -41.10 -22.29 -6.86
N GLY A 286 -40.24 -23.05 -6.17
CA GLY A 286 -39.53 -24.22 -6.74
C GLY A 286 -38.46 -23.88 -7.79
N LYS A 287 -38.08 -22.60 -7.90
CA LYS A 287 -37.15 -22.07 -8.91
C LYS A 287 -35.89 -21.52 -8.25
N VAL A 288 -34.80 -21.45 -9.02
CA VAL A 288 -33.58 -20.70 -8.68
C VAL A 288 -33.07 -20.04 -9.94
N SER A 289 -32.78 -18.74 -9.87
CA SER A 289 -32.23 -18.01 -11.00
C SER A 289 -30.75 -18.32 -11.20
N ARG A 290 -30.47 -19.06 -12.28
CA ARG A 290 -29.10 -19.32 -12.76
C ARG A 290 -28.41 -18.06 -13.26
N ARG A 291 -29.16 -17.06 -13.73
CA ARG A 291 -28.60 -15.77 -14.18
C ARG A 291 -27.98 -15.01 -13.02
N ILE A 292 -28.67 -14.96 -11.88
CA ILE A 292 -28.14 -14.34 -10.65
C ILE A 292 -26.85 -15.04 -10.24
N ASP A 293 -26.83 -16.37 -10.19
CA ASP A 293 -25.62 -17.11 -9.82
C ASP A 293 -24.47 -16.87 -10.79
N ARG A 294 -24.72 -16.89 -12.10
CA ARG A 294 -23.68 -16.63 -13.10
C ARG A 294 -23.08 -15.23 -12.94
N VAL A 295 -23.90 -14.20 -12.77
CA VAL A 295 -23.39 -12.82 -12.58
C VAL A 295 -22.61 -12.70 -11.27
N LEU A 296 -23.22 -13.14 -10.16
CA LEU A 296 -22.64 -13.03 -8.83
C LEU A 296 -21.31 -13.80 -8.73
N PHE A 297 -21.30 -15.10 -9.01
CA PHE A 297 -20.09 -15.91 -8.91
C PHE A 297 -19.06 -15.58 -9.99
N SER A 298 -19.44 -15.04 -11.16
CA SER A 298 -18.44 -14.54 -12.12
C SER A 298 -17.72 -13.31 -11.58
N PHE A 299 -18.45 -12.37 -10.98
CA PHE A 299 -17.83 -11.19 -10.35
C PHE A 299 -16.90 -11.60 -9.20
N ILE A 300 -17.36 -12.50 -8.33
CA ILE A 300 -16.55 -13.04 -7.22
C ILE A 300 -15.32 -13.79 -7.74
N GLY A 301 -15.47 -14.62 -8.78
CA GLY A 301 -14.36 -15.31 -9.42
C GLY A 301 -13.36 -14.36 -10.08
N LEU A 302 -13.83 -13.26 -10.67
CA LEU A 302 -12.96 -12.21 -11.21
C LEU A 302 -12.14 -11.54 -10.11
N CYS A 303 -12.77 -11.16 -8.98
CA CYS A 303 -12.04 -10.68 -7.81
C CYS A 303 -11.02 -11.71 -7.32
N GLY A 304 -11.39 -12.99 -7.33
CA GLY A 304 -10.48 -14.10 -7.04
C GLY A 304 -9.27 -14.16 -7.93
N TRP A 305 -9.45 -14.06 -9.25
CA TRP A 305 -8.35 -13.99 -10.20
C TRP A 305 -7.44 -12.80 -9.94
N ILE A 306 -8.00 -11.63 -9.62
CA ILE A 306 -7.21 -10.45 -9.24
C ILE A 306 -6.37 -10.76 -7.99
N LEU A 307 -6.94 -11.37 -6.95
CA LEU A 307 -6.20 -11.74 -5.74
C LEU A 307 -5.12 -12.79 -6.00
N LEU A 308 -5.42 -13.80 -6.82
CA LEU A 308 -4.45 -14.82 -7.20
C LEU A 308 -3.27 -14.19 -7.93
N LEU A 309 -3.54 -13.30 -8.90
CA LEU A 309 -2.50 -12.59 -9.64
C LEU A 309 -1.68 -11.70 -8.71
N LEU A 310 -2.33 -10.94 -7.81
CA LEU A 310 -1.64 -10.14 -6.79
C LEU A 310 -0.73 -11.00 -5.91
N TRP A 311 -1.12 -12.23 -5.59
CA TRP A 311 -0.29 -13.13 -4.80
C TRP A 311 0.88 -13.71 -5.60
N VAL A 312 0.64 -14.32 -6.77
CA VAL A 312 1.66 -15.15 -7.45
C VAL A 312 2.38 -14.45 -8.59
N ALA A 313 1.84 -13.35 -9.13
CA ALA A 313 2.33 -12.69 -10.34
C ALA A 313 2.82 -11.25 -10.11
N THR A 314 2.95 -10.82 -8.86
CA THR A 314 3.42 -9.48 -8.50
C THR A 314 4.48 -9.52 -7.40
N ASN A 315 5.25 -8.44 -7.29
CA ASN A 315 6.30 -8.29 -6.29
C ASN A 315 5.81 -7.62 -4.99
N HIS A 316 4.50 -7.54 -4.77
CA HIS A 316 3.94 -6.88 -3.58
C HIS A 316 4.31 -7.60 -2.28
N GLY A 317 4.38 -8.94 -2.29
CA GLY A 317 4.74 -9.78 -1.14
C GLY A 317 3.69 -9.82 -0.02
N VAL A 318 3.14 -8.66 0.36
CA VAL A 318 2.16 -8.44 1.43
C VAL A 318 0.76 -8.99 1.12
N THR A 319 0.53 -9.38 -0.12
CA THR A 319 -0.70 -10.01 -0.64
C THR A 319 -0.68 -11.53 -0.49
N ALA A 320 0.45 -12.11 -0.08
CA ALA A 320 0.63 -13.56 0.00
C ALA A 320 -0.17 -14.21 1.13
N TRP A 321 -0.53 -15.49 0.94
CA TRP A 321 -1.24 -16.31 1.93
C TRP A 321 -2.53 -15.65 2.43
N ASN A 322 -3.31 -15.08 1.50
CA ASN A 322 -4.55 -14.36 1.81
C ASN A 322 -5.75 -15.31 1.89
N PRO A 323 -6.34 -15.57 3.08
CA PRO A 323 -7.47 -16.49 3.22
C PRO A 323 -8.74 -16.03 2.51
N THR A 324 -8.84 -14.76 2.14
CA THR A 324 -9.94 -14.20 1.33
C THR A 324 -10.10 -14.92 -0.01
N ILE A 325 -9.02 -15.48 -0.55
CA ILE A 325 -9.05 -16.24 -1.81
C ILE A 325 -9.93 -17.49 -1.72
N LEU A 326 -10.19 -18.03 -0.53
CA LEU A 326 -11.04 -19.21 -0.35
C LEU A 326 -12.50 -18.93 -0.72
N TYR A 327 -13.02 -17.77 -0.30
CA TYR A 327 -14.40 -17.37 -0.61
C TYR A 327 -14.53 -16.50 -1.84
N LEU A 328 -13.44 -15.86 -2.29
CA LEU A 328 -13.30 -15.29 -3.61
C LEU A 328 -12.60 -16.28 -4.55
N MET A 329 -12.98 -17.56 -4.56
CA MET A 329 -12.25 -18.59 -5.31
C MET A 329 -12.16 -18.21 -6.82
N PRO A 330 -10.96 -18.11 -7.43
CA PRO A 330 -10.79 -17.69 -8.81
C PRO A 330 -11.65 -18.48 -9.79
N PHE A 331 -11.69 -19.81 -9.61
CA PHE A 331 -12.40 -20.73 -10.48
C PHE A 331 -13.92 -20.62 -10.45
N HIS A 332 -14.52 -19.80 -9.58
CA HIS A 332 -15.94 -19.45 -9.74
C HIS A 332 -16.20 -18.96 -11.18
N LEU A 333 -15.23 -18.24 -11.76
CA LEU A 333 -15.10 -17.98 -13.18
C LEU A 333 -13.99 -18.91 -13.76
N PRO A 334 -14.28 -19.90 -14.62
CA PRO A 334 -15.52 -20.08 -15.38
C PRO A 334 -16.49 -21.15 -14.87
N LEU A 335 -16.19 -21.85 -13.77
CA LEU A 335 -16.94 -23.06 -13.38
C LEU A 335 -18.44 -22.81 -13.23
N ILE A 336 -18.87 -21.61 -12.81
CA ILE A 336 -20.28 -21.28 -12.64
C ILE A 336 -21.10 -21.51 -13.92
N PHE A 337 -20.53 -21.24 -15.10
CA PHE A 337 -21.22 -21.45 -16.39
C PHE A 337 -21.43 -22.92 -16.71
N TRP A 338 -20.52 -23.79 -16.26
CA TRP A 338 -20.61 -25.22 -16.45
C TRP A 338 -21.55 -25.87 -15.44
N VAL A 339 -21.44 -25.57 -14.14
CA VAL A 339 -22.25 -26.20 -13.09
C VAL A 339 -23.72 -25.79 -13.14
N THR A 340 -24.04 -24.62 -13.71
CA THR A 340 -25.43 -24.16 -13.88
C THR A 340 -26.11 -24.75 -15.13
N LYS A 341 -25.46 -25.62 -15.92
CA LYS A 341 -26.11 -26.32 -17.05
C LYS A 341 -27.08 -27.42 -16.55
N PRO A 342 -28.24 -27.64 -17.21
CA PRO A 342 -29.22 -28.65 -16.78
C PRO A 342 -28.67 -30.08 -16.64
N GLN A 343 -27.69 -30.45 -17.47
CA GLN A 343 -27.09 -31.78 -17.47
C GLN A 343 -26.09 -32.03 -16.32
N ASN A 344 -25.64 -30.98 -15.62
CA ASN A 344 -24.55 -31.05 -14.65
C ASN A 344 -25.03 -30.97 -13.17
N LEU A 345 -26.30 -31.29 -12.90
CA LEU A 345 -26.89 -31.12 -11.56
C LEU A 345 -26.15 -31.87 -10.43
N ARG A 346 -25.57 -33.04 -10.73
CA ARG A 346 -24.77 -33.80 -9.74
C ARG A 346 -23.50 -33.04 -9.34
N PHE A 347 -22.83 -32.40 -10.31
CA PHE A 347 -21.65 -31.58 -10.07
C PHE A 347 -21.98 -30.23 -9.42
N ALA A 348 -23.17 -29.68 -9.67
CA ALA A 348 -23.63 -28.47 -9.00
C ALA A 348 -23.69 -28.65 -7.47
N ASN A 349 -24.18 -29.80 -6.98
CA ASN A 349 -24.18 -30.10 -5.54
C ASN A 349 -22.78 -30.13 -4.93
N ALA A 350 -21.84 -30.81 -5.59
CA ALA A 350 -20.45 -30.86 -5.15
C ALA A 350 -19.82 -29.46 -5.14
N TYR A 351 -19.98 -28.70 -6.23
CA TYR A 351 -19.47 -27.34 -6.35
C TYR A 351 -19.97 -26.40 -5.26
N PHE A 352 -21.29 -26.31 -5.05
CA PHE A 352 -21.87 -25.41 -4.05
C PHE A 352 -21.59 -25.90 -2.62
N GLY A 353 -21.48 -27.21 -2.38
CA GLY A 353 -21.08 -27.77 -1.10
C GLY A 353 -19.63 -27.42 -0.74
N THR A 354 -18.69 -27.66 -1.67
CA THR A 354 -17.29 -27.27 -1.49
C THR A 354 -17.15 -25.76 -1.34
N THR A 355 -17.85 -24.98 -2.16
CA THR A 355 -17.86 -23.51 -2.07
C THR A 355 -18.34 -23.05 -0.69
N ALA A 356 -19.41 -23.63 -0.14
CA ALA A 356 -19.89 -23.28 1.19
C ALA A 356 -18.85 -23.55 2.28
N ILE A 357 -18.14 -24.69 2.21
CA ILE A 357 -17.06 -25.02 3.14
C ILE A 357 -15.92 -23.99 3.01
N LEU A 358 -15.48 -23.69 1.78
CA LEU A 358 -14.43 -22.70 1.55
C LEU A 358 -14.84 -21.30 2.01
N ILE A 359 -16.11 -20.92 1.88
CA ILE A 359 -16.62 -19.66 2.41
C ILE A 359 -16.47 -19.61 3.93
N VAL A 360 -16.95 -20.64 4.63
CA VAL A 360 -16.85 -20.70 6.10
C VAL A 360 -15.38 -20.67 6.55
N LEU A 361 -14.52 -21.49 5.95
CA LEU A 361 -13.09 -21.51 6.26
C LEU A 361 -12.43 -20.17 6.00
N GLY A 362 -12.73 -19.54 4.86
CA GLY A 362 -12.18 -18.24 4.50
C GLY A 362 -12.63 -17.14 5.46
N LEU A 363 -13.90 -17.11 5.89
CA LEU A 363 -14.39 -16.16 6.90
C LEU A 363 -13.76 -16.37 8.28
N LEU A 364 -13.48 -17.62 8.68
CA LEU A 364 -12.84 -17.93 9.96
C LEU A 364 -11.35 -17.57 9.98
N LEU A 365 -10.67 -17.74 8.84
CA LEU A 365 -9.23 -17.53 8.73
C LEU A 365 -8.86 -16.09 8.34
N ALA A 366 -9.71 -15.40 7.59
CA ALA A 366 -9.46 -14.04 7.16
C ALA A 366 -9.62 -13.04 8.32
N LYS A 367 -8.59 -12.22 8.56
CA LYS A 367 -8.62 -11.15 9.57
C LYS A 367 -9.07 -9.81 8.98
N VAL A 368 -10.09 -9.85 8.12
CA VAL A 368 -10.63 -8.66 7.46
C VAL A 368 -11.52 -7.91 8.47
N PRO A 369 -11.21 -6.65 8.83
CA PRO A 369 -12.05 -5.88 9.73
C PRO A 369 -13.37 -5.48 9.05
N GLY A 370 -14.40 -5.27 9.87
CA GLY A 370 -15.73 -4.84 9.41
C GLY A 370 -16.65 -5.98 8.95
N GLY A 371 -17.93 -5.65 8.78
CA GLY A 371 -18.99 -6.61 8.46
C GLY A 371 -19.21 -6.89 6.98
N ALA A 372 -18.74 -6.02 6.07
CA ALA A 372 -19.00 -6.14 4.63
C ALA A 372 -18.58 -7.49 4.04
N HIS A 373 -17.38 -7.98 4.39
CA HIS A 373 -16.89 -9.27 3.91
C HIS A 373 -17.70 -10.45 4.47
N ILE A 374 -18.15 -10.35 5.73
CA ILE A 374 -19.04 -11.34 6.37
C ILE A 374 -20.38 -11.36 5.65
N LEU A 375 -20.98 -10.20 5.40
CA LEU A 375 -22.27 -10.07 4.71
C LEU A 375 -22.20 -10.61 3.28
N LEU A 376 -21.09 -10.38 2.58
CA LEU A 376 -20.82 -11.00 1.28
C LEU A 376 -20.77 -12.53 1.40
N GLY A 377 -19.98 -13.06 2.33
CA GLY A 377 -19.88 -14.50 2.57
C GLY A 377 -21.23 -15.14 2.92
N LEU A 378 -22.03 -14.51 3.79
CA LEU A 378 -23.39 -14.96 4.14
C LEU A 378 -24.32 -14.98 2.91
N THR A 379 -24.25 -13.93 2.07
CA THR A 379 -25.02 -13.87 0.83
C THR A 379 -24.67 -15.02 -0.12
N LEU A 380 -23.39 -15.33 -0.26
CA LEU A 380 -22.92 -16.46 -1.06
C LEU A 380 -23.34 -17.81 -0.46
N LEU A 381 -23.30 -17.96 0.86
CA LEU A 381 -23.75 -19.17 1.56
C LEU A 381 -25.23 -19.46 1.35
N ILE A 382 -26.09 -18.42 1.40
CA ILE A 382 -27.52 -18.56 1.09
C ILE A 382 -27.70 -19.12 -0.32
N ARG A 383 -26.96 -18.59 -1.31
CA ARG A 383 -27.03 -19.08 -2.70
C ARG A 383 -26.52 -20.51 -2.83
N CYS A 384 -25.45 -20.89 -2.14
CA CYS A 384 -24.93 -22.26 -2.13
C CYS A 384 -25.98 -23.23 -1.59
N PHE A 385 -26.55 -22.95 -0.42
CA PHE A 385 -27.52 -23.82 0.24
C PHE A 385 -28.78 -24.05 -0.60
N VAL A 386 -29.32 -22.97 -1.17
CA VAL A 386 -30.54 -23.02 -1.98
C VAL A 386 -30.31 -23.81 -3.28
N ASN A 387 -29.16 -23.63 -3.93
CA ASN A 387 -28.80 -24.40 -5.12
C ASN A 387 -28.61 -25.90 -4.81
N MET A 388 -28.02 -26.24 -3.67
CA MET A 388 -27.86 -27.64 -3.24
C MET A 388 -29.21 -28.33 -2.99
N ARG A 389 -30.13 -27.66 -2.29
CA ARG A 389 -31.46 -28.23 -2.00
C ARG A 389 -32.27 -28.52 -3.27
N LEU A 390 -32.35 -27.57 -4.19
CA LEU A 390 -33.12 -27.76 -5.42
C LEU A 390 -32.49 -28.79 -6.37
N SER A 391 -31.16 -28.82 -6.45
CA SER A 391 -30.46 -29.81 -7.29
C SER A 391 -30.65 -31.23 -6.75
N ARG A 392 -30.65 -31.43 -5.42
CA ARG A 392 -30.98 -32.71 -4.79
C ARG A 392 -32.42 -33.15 -5.09
N ASN A 393 -33.40 -32.25 -4.94
CA ASN A 393 -34.81 -32.57 -5.22
C ASN A 393 -35.04 -32.98 -6.68
N ARG A 394 -34.41 -32.27 -7.63
CA ARG A 394 -34.50 -32.60 -9.08
C ARG A 394 -33.79 -33.89 -9.45
N SER A 395 -32.65 -34.19 -8.82
CA SER A 395 -31.97 -35.46 -9.03
C SER A 395 -32.81 -36.64 -8.57
N LEU A 396 -33.50 -36.52 -7.43
CA LEU A 396 -34.37 -37.57 -6.89
C LEU A 396 -35.57 -37.84 -7.80
N MET A 397 -36.22 -36.79 -8.33
CA MET A 397 -37.35 -36.92 -9.27
C MET A 397 -36.95 -37.61 -10.58
N ARG A 398 -35.76 -37.30 -11.12
CA ARG A 398 -35.22 -37.98 -12.31
C ARG A 398 -34.92 -39.45 -12.09
N THR A 399 -34.41 -39.82 -10.90
CA THR A 399 -34.15 -41.22 -10.57
C THR A 399 -35.42 -42.02 -10.26
N SER A 400 -36.52 -41.36 -9.88
CA SER A 400 -37.80 -42.00 -9.58
C SER A 400 -38.75 -42.09 -10.77
N GLY A 401 -38.33 -41.71 -11.99
CA GLY A 401 -39.10 -41.91 -13.22
C GLY A 401 -40.37 -41.05 -13.38
N GLN A 402 -40.54 -39.98 -12.58
CA GLN A 402 -41.64 -39.03 -12.81
C GLN A 402 -41.23 -38.05 -13.93
N SER A 403 -41.98 -38.06 -15.03
CA SER A 403 -41.65 -37.44 -16.32
C SER A 403 -41.56 -35.91 -16.30
N ASP A 404 -40.62 -35.40 -17.10
CA ASP A 404 -40.24 -34.00 -17.39
C ASP A 404 -41.33 -33.22 -18.17
N ASP A 405 -42.58 -33.12 -17.70
CA ASP A 405 -43.63 -32.34 -18.41
C ASP A 405 -43.73 -30.86 -17.99
N LEU A 406 -42.88 -30.41 -17.08
CA LEU A 406 -42.75 -29.00 -16.73
C LEU A 406 -41.27 -28.64 -16.81
N ILE A 407 -40.95 -27.63 -17.63
CA ILE A 407 -39.68 -26.88 -17.73
C ILE A 407 -39.02 -27.03 -19.12
N GLN A 408 -39.71 -26.53 -20.15
CA GLN A 408 -39.05 -25.69 -21.15
C GLN A 408 -39.41 -24.22 -20.85
N THR A 409 -38.41 -23.34 -20.90
CA THR A 409 -38.46 -21.86 -20.77
C THR A 409 -38.61 -21.23 -19.36
N THR A 410 -37.47 -20.85 -18.75
CA THR A 410 -37.13 -19.48 -18.24
C THR A 410 -35.81 -19.45 -17.46
#